data_AF-A0A916H5N0-F1
#
_entry.id   AF-A0A916H5N0-F1
#
_cell.length_a   1.000
_cell.length_b   1.000
_cell.length_c   1.000
_cell.angle_alpha   90.00
_cell.angle_beta   90.00
_cell.angle_gamma   90.00
#
_symmetry.space_group_name_H-M   'P 1'
#
loop_
_entity.id
_entity.type
_entity.pdbx_description
1 polymer ?
#
loop_
_entity_poly.entity_id
_entity_poly.type
_entity_poly.pdbx_seq_one_letter_code
_entity_poly.pdbx_strand_id
1 'polypeptide(L)'
;LYAFGTLIGNTDMHHGNLSFVGEHGRPYSLAPAYDMLPMAFRPLATGALPDSPAPARLHPAVQAATWRRALALADEFNTRMHADNRFSPAWKPCADALVRHVEDARGKIARLG
;
A
#
# COMPACT_ATOMS: atom_id res chain seq x y z
N LEU A 1 0.55 -7.03 -6.25
CA LEU A 1 0.66 -5.56 -6.06
C LEU A 1 -0.57 -4.96 -5.42
N TYR A 2 -1.78 -5.16 -5.97
CA TYR A 2 -3.03 -4.65 -5.39
C TYR A 2 -3.16 -4.87 -3.87
N ALA A 3 -2.98 -6.11 -3.39
CA ALA A 3 -3.08 -6.43 -1.96
C ALA A 3 -2.12 -5.60 -1.10
N PHE A 4 -0.86 -5.47 -1.52
CA PHE A 4 0.14 -4.65 -0.81
C PHE A 4 -0.26 -3.17 -0.84
N GLY A 5 -0.65 -2.64 -2.00
CA GLY A 5 -1.14 -1.26 -2.14
C GLY A 5 -2.32 -0.95 -1.23
N THR A 6 -3.31 -1.85 -1.13
CA THR A 6 -4.41 -1.73 -0.18
C THR A 6 -3.92 -1.65 1.27
N LEU A 7 -2.95 -2.48 1.65
CA LEU A 7 -2.42 -2.54 3.02
C LEU A 7 -1.55 -1.34 3.39
N ILE A 8 -0.90 -0.68 2.43
CA ILE A 8 -0.16 0.57 2.69
C ILE A 8 -1.02 1.81 2.47
N GLY A 9 -2.33 1.69 2.27
CA GLY A 9 -3.21 2.85 2.07
C GLY A 9 -3.00 3.55 0.73
N ASN A 10 -2.54 2.84 -0.32
CA ASN A 10 -2.49 3.37 -1.67
C ASN A 10 -3.91 3.44 -2.26
N THR A 11 -4.43 4.66 -2.36
CA THR A 11 -5.76 4.96 -2.92
C THR A 11 -5.72 5.29 -4.42
N ASP A 12 -4.54 5.26 -5.05
CA ASP A 12 -4.33 5.69 -6.43
C ASP A 12 -3.75 4.58 -7.31
N MET A 13 -4.37 3.39 -7.25
CA MET A 13 -3.97 2.23 -8.06
C MET A 13 -4.81 2.14 -9.35
N HIS A 14 -4.48 2.96 -10.36
CA HIS A 14 -5.12 2.96 -11.67
C HIS A 14 -4.26 2.29 -12.76
N HIS A 15 -4.83 2.02 -13.94
CA HIS A 15 -4.13 1.34 -15.05
C HIS A 15 -2.91 2.09 -15.60
N GLY A 16 -2.76 3.38 -15.30
CA GLY A 16 -1.55 4.14 -15.65
C GLY A 16 -0.32 3.71 -14.84
N ASN A 17 -0.53 3.09 -13.67
CA ASN A 17 0.51 2.52 -12.83
C ASN A 17 0.85 1.06 -13.20
N LEU A 18 0.47 0.64 -14.41
CA LEU A 18 0.81 -0.65 -15.00
C LEU A 18 1.41 -0.44 -16.39
N SER A 19 2.68 -0.79 -16.54
CA SER A 19 3.40 -0.67 -17.81
C SER A 19 4.00 -2.01 -18.24
N PHE A 20 4.29 -2.11 -19.54
CA PHE A 20 5.03 -3.21 -20.13
C PHE A 20 6.32 -2.70 -20.75
N VAL A 21 7.40 -3.48 -20.63
CA VAL A 21 8.70 -3.21 -21.25
C VAL A 21 8.86 -4.04 -22.51
N GLY A 22 9.45 -3.40 -23.54
CA GLY A 22 9.59 -3.97 -24.89
C GLY A 22 11.02 -4.16 -25.37
N GLU A 23 12.01 -4.15 -24.47
CA GLU A 23 13.44 -4.24 -24.81
C GLU A 23 13.81 -5.46 -25.68
N HIS A 24 13.01 -6.53 -25.63
CA HIS A 24 13.25 -7.78 -26.37
C HIS A 24 12.16 -8.10 -27.41
N GLY A 25 11.33 -7.14 -27.78
CA GLY A 25 10.18 -7.37 -28.66
C GLY A 25 9.03 -8.10 -27.98
N ARG A 26 8.18 -8.80 -28.75
CA ARG A 26 7.00 -9.52 -28.23
C ARG A 26 7.35 -10.96 -27.85
N PRO A 27 6.71 -11.53 -26.79
CA PRO A 27 5.72 -10.89 -25.91
C PRO A 27 6.35 -9.87 -24.96
N TYR A 28 5.63 -8.78 -24.69
CA TYR A 28 6.09 -7.75 -23.75
C TYR A 28 6.10 -8.29 -22.32
N SER A 29 7.12 -7.90 -21.57
CA SER A 29 7.23 -8.25 -20.15
C SER A 29 6.60 -7.15 -19.30
N LEU A 30 6.04 -7.51 -18.14
CA LEU A 30 5.53 -6.52 -17.21
C LEU A 30 6.70 -5.70 -16.64
N ALA A 31 6.52 -4.38 -16.53
CA ALA A 31 7.48 -3.53 -15.82
C ALA A 31 7.52 -3.92 -14.33
N PRO A 32 8.67 -3.72 -13.64
CA PRO A 32 8.73 -3.83 -12.19
C PRO A 32 7.66 -2.97 -11.51
N ALA A 33 7.31 -3.27 -10.27
CA ALA A 33 6.37 -2.45 -9.51
C ALA A 33 6.93 -1.03 -9.32
N TYR A 34 6.11 -0.02 -9.57
CA TYR A 34 6.40 1.39 -9.34
C TYR A 34 5.17 2.10 -8.75
N ASP A 35 5.38 3.32 -8.25
CA ASP A 35 4.33 4.19 -7.69
C ASP A 35 3.47 3.53 -6.58
N MET A 36 4.16 2.85 -5.66
CA MET A 36 3.55 2.21 -4.49
C MET A 36 3.69 3.11 -3.26
N LEU A 37 2.82 4.12 -3.14
CA LEU A 37 2.85 5.13 -2.08
C LEU A 37 1.55 5.14 -1.26
N PRO A 38 1.59 5.54 0.03
CA PRO A 38 0.41 5.63 0.90
C PRO A 38 -0.46 6.85 0.56
N MET A 39 -1.08 6.85 -0.63
CA MET A 39 -1.80 8.00 -1.18
C MET A 39 -3.05 8.42 -0.39
N ALA A 40 -3.47 7.66 0.62
CA ALA A 40 -4.49 8.07 1.58
C ALA A 40 -4.15 9.39 2.31
N PHE A 41 -2.86 9.72 2.46
CA PHE A 41 -2.42 10.97 3.10
C PHE A 41 -2.13 12.10 2.12
N ARG A 42 -2.44 11.93 0.83
CA ARG A 42 -2.22 12.99 -0.16
C ARG A 42 -3.01 14.24 0.23
N PRO A 43 -2.44 15.45 0.09
CA PRO A 43 -3.19 16.68 0.26
C PRO A 43 -4.44 16.69 -0.61
N LEU A 44 -5.57 17.11 -0.04
CA LEU A 44 -6.81 17.28 -0.78
C LEU A 44 -6.79 18.62 -1.54
N ALA A 45 -7.61 18.74 -2.57
CA ALA A 45 -7.78 19.99 -3.31
C ALA A 45 -8.27 21.16 -2.42
N THR A 46 -8.88 20.84 -1.27
CA THR A 46 -9.30 21.81 -0.25
C THR A 46 -8.14 22.32 0.62
N GLY A 47 -6.93 21.78 0.47
CA GLY A 47 -5.78 22.04 1.34
C GLY A 47 -5.74 21.21 2.61
N ALA A 48 -6.76 20.39 2.88
CA ALA A 48 -6.76 19.48 4.02
C ALA A 48 -5.67 18.41 3.86
N LEU A 49 -5.05 18.04 4.99
CA LEU A 49 -4.03 17.00 5.10
C LEU A 49 -4.62 15.83 5.90
N PRO A 50 -5.14 14.79 5.24
CA PRO A 50 -5.62 13.60 5.94
C PRO A 50 -4.47 12.93 6.68
N ASP A 51 -4.74 12.46 7.90
CA ASP A 51 -3.76 11.78 8.75
C ASP A 51 -4.13 10.31 9.03
N SER A 52 -5.22 9.83 8.41
CA SER A 52 -5.78 8.50 8.67
C SER A 52 -6.36 7.88 7.39
N PRO A 53 -5.95 6.65 7.01
CA PRO A 53 -6.53 5.94 5.88
C PRO A 53 -7.89 5.33 6.24
N ALA A 54 -8.75 5.16 5.23
CA ALA A 54 -9.97 4.37 5.39
C ALA A 54 -9.65 2.88 5.61
N PRO A 55 -10.47 2.12 6.36
CA PRO A 55 -10.19 0.72 6.65
C PRO A 55 -9.99 -0.12 5.38
N ALA A 56 -8.96 -0.98 5.38
CA ALA A 56 -8.65 -1.85 4.25
C ALA A 56 -9.87 -2.70 3.84
N ARG A 57 -10.19 -2.68 2.54
CA ARG A 57 -11.24 -3.51 1.92
C ARG A 57 -10.59 -4.70 1.20
N LEU A 58 -10.77 -5.91 1.72
CA LEU A 58 -10.22 -7.12 1.12
C LEU A 58 -11.11 -7.58 -0.02
N HIS A 59 -10.61 -7.44 -1.25
CA HIS A 59 -11.35 -7.86 -2.44
C HIS A 59 -11.41 -9.39 -2.55
N PRO A 60 -12.59 -10.01 -2.75
CA PRO A 60 -12.76 -11.47 -2.70
C PRO A 60 -12.02 -12.22 -3.82
N ALA A 61 -11.76 -11.56 -4.96
CA ALA A 61 -10.97 -12.15 -6.05
C ALA A 61 -9.48 -12.33 -5.72
N VAL A 62 -8.99 -11.72 -4.63
CA VAL A 62 -7.60 -11.87 -4.19
C VAL A 62 -7.51 -13.02 -3.19
N GLN A 63 -6.73 -14.04 -3.54
CA GLN A 63 -6.54 -15.23 -2.70
C GLN A 63 -5.99 -14.88 -1.31
N ALA A 64 -6.43 -15.62 -0.28
CA ALA A 64 -5.98 -15.44 1.11
C ALA A 64 -4.45 -15.51 1.26
N ALA A 65 -3.80 -16.43 0.55
CA ALA A 65 -2.34 -16.53 0.54
C ALA A 65 -1.65 -15.26 0.03
N THR A 66 -2.22 -14.58 -0.96
CA THR A 66 -1.71 -13.30 -1.48
C THR A 66 -1.84 -12.19 -0.44
N TRP A 67 -2.94 -12.16 0.31
CA TRP A 67 -3.10 -11.22 1.43
C TRP A 67 -2.07 -11.46 2.54
N ARG A 68 -1.83 -12.71 2.92
CA ARG A 68 -0.82 -13.06 3.94
C ARG A 68 0.60 -12.65 3.51
N ARG A 69 0.96 -12.88 2.23
CA ARG A 69 2.25 -12.42 1.67
C ARG A 69 2.35 -10.89 1.64
N ALA A 70 1.29 -10.20 1.22
CA ALA A 70 1.24 -8.75 1.18
C ALA A 70 1.32 -8.13 2.59
N LEU A 71 0.75 -8.80 3.59
CA LEU A 71 0.82 -8.38 4.98
C LEU A 71 2.25 -8.39 5.51
N ALA A 72 3.02 -9.45 5.25
CA ALA A 72 4.43 -9.48 5.63
C ALA A 72 5.25 -8.33 4.99
N LEU A 73 4.96 -7.99 3.73
CA LEU A 73 5.58 -6.84 3.06
C LEU A 73 5.13 -5.50 3.65
N ALA A 74 3.86 -5.37 4.04
CA ALA A 74 3.34 -4.15 4.67
C ALA A 74 3.94 -3.93 6.07
N ASP A 75 4.15 -5.02 6.82
CA ASP A 75 4.86 -4.99 8.10
C ASP A 75 6.29 -4.48 7.92
N GLU A 76 7.02 -5.06 6.96
CA GLU A 76 8.38 -4.61 6.64
C GLU A 76 8.42 -3.15 6.15
N PHE A 77 7.45 -2.73 5.34
CA PHE A 77 7.32 -1.34 4.90
C PHE A 77 7.16 -0.39 6.08
N ASN A 78 6.28 -0.71 7.03
CA ASN A 78 6.10 0.09 8.25
C ASN A 78 7.38 0.11 9.10
N THR A 79 8.03 -1.04 9.31
CA THR A 79 9.29 -1.11 10.06
C THR A 79 10.36 -0.22 9.43
N ARG A 80 10.55 -0.29 8.11
CA ARG A 80 11.52 0.54 7.38
C ARG A 80 11.16 2.02 7.45
N MET A 81 9.87 2.37 7.33
CA MET A 81 9.41 3.76 7.43
C MET A 81 9.71 4.36 8.80
N HIS A 82 9.41 3.64 9.90
CA HIS A 82 9.66 4.15 11.25
C HIS A 82 11.15 4.19 11.62
N ALA A 83 11.99 3.38 10.98
CA ALA A 83 13.45 3.42 11.17
C ALA A 83 14.13 4.52 10.34
N ASP A 84 13.44 5.10 9.36
CA ASP A 84 14.00 6.08 8.44
C ASP A 84 13.94 7.50 9.04
N ASN A 85 15.12 8.09 9.25
CA ASN A 85 15.27 9.42 9.84
C ASN A 85 15.01 10.58 8.85
N ARG A 86 14.68 10.29 7.59
CA ARG A 86 14.39 11.31 6.56
C ARG A 86 12.97 11.85 6.66
N PHE A 87 12.07 11.18 7.37
CA PHE A 87 10.71 11.68 7.59
C PHE A 87 10.70 12.85 8.57
N SER A 88 9.87 13.85 8.29
CA SER A 88 9.68 14.99 9.19
C SER A 88 8.90 14.58 10.44
N PRO A 89 9.08 15.27 11.58
CA PRO A 89 8.27 15.01 12.77
C PRO A 89 6.76 15.11 12.52
N ALA A 90 6.34 16.00 11.61
CA ALA A 90 4.94 16.18 11.24
C ALA A 90 4.34 14.97 10.51
N TRP A 91 5.16 14.05 9.98
CA TRP A 91 4.69 12.82 9.34
C TRP A 91 4.37 11.70 10.34
N LYS A 92 4.86 11.80 11.58
CA LYS A 92 4.71 10.75 12.61
C LYS A 92 3.25 10.28 12.80
N PRO A 93 2.23 11.15 12.84
CA PRO A 93 0.83 10.72 12.96
C PRO A 93 0.39 9.81 11.80
N CYS A 94 0.77 10.11 10.56
CA CYS A 94 0.47 9.31 9.39
C CYS A 94 1.14 7.93 9.45
N ALA A 95 2.41 7.89 9.85
CA ALA A 95 3.16 6.64 10.02
C ALA A 95 2.54 5.74 11.11
N ASP A 96 2.05 6.33 12.21
CA ASP A 96 1.33 5.60 13.25
C ASP A 96 -0.05 5.13 12.78
N ALA A 97 -0.74 5.93 11.96
CA ALA A 97 -2.01 5.54 11.36
C ALA A 97 -1.87 4.37 10.38
N LEU A 98 -0.77 4.28 9.62
CA LEU A 98 -0.47 3.11 8.78
C LEU A 98 -0.27 1.84 9.58
N VAL A 99 0.40 1.90 10.73
CA VAL A 99 0.56 0.75 11.61
C VAL A 99 -0.81 0.25 12.07
N ARG A 100 -1.67 1.14 12.57
CA ARG A 100 -3.05 0.78 12.97
C ARG A 100 -3.86 0.19 11.82
N HIS A 101 -3.76 0.79 10.63
CA HIS A 101 -4.45 0.29 9.43
C HIS A 101 -4.02 -1.12 9.04
N VAL A 102 -2.72 -1.43 9.13
CA VAL A 102 -2.19 -2.77 8.87
C VAL A 102 -2.65 -3.76 9.94
N GLU A 103 -2.67 -3.38 11.22
CA GLU A 103 -3.18 -4.26 12.30
C GLU A 103 -4.69 -4.56 12.16
N ASP A 104 -5.49 -3.56 11.81
CA ASP A 104 -6.91 -3.77 11.51
C ASP A 104 -7.11 -4.73 10.33
N ALA A 105 -6.27 -4.59 9.30
CA ALA A 105 -6.28 -5.49 8.15
C ALA A 105 -5.80 -6.90 8.52
N ARG A 106 -4.80 -7.05 9.39
CA ARG A 106 -4.33 -8.34 9.91
C ARG A 106 -5.48 -9.13 10.52
N GLY A 107 -6.29 -8.49 11.35
CA GLY A 107 -7.48 -9.11 11.95
C GLY A 107 -8.49 -9.60 10.91
N LYS A 108 -8.68 -8.87 9.79
CA LYS A 108 -9.55 -9.30 8.68
C LYS A 108 -8.92 -10.46 7.90
N ILE A 109 -7.63 -10.40 7.61
CA ILE A 109 -6.89 -11.42 6.86
C ILE A 109 -6.85 -12.75 7.62
N ALA A 110 -6.72 -12.71 8.95
CA ALA A 110 -6.72 -13.91 9.80
C ALA A 110 -8.04 -14.69 9.72
N ARG A 111 -9.14 -14.04 9.34
CA ARG A 111 -10.47 -14.67 9.16
C ARG A 111 -10.70 -15.18 7.74
N LEU A 112 -9.78 -14.92 6.81
CA LEU A 112 -9.80 -15.55 5.49
C LEU A 112 -9.29 -16.99 5.66
N GLY A 113 -10.10 -17.96 5.23
CA GLY A 113 -9.82 -19.39 5.32
C GLY A 113 -8.43 -19.81 4.83
#